data_AF-A0A2T7PEN9-F1
#
_entry.id   AF-A0A2T7PEN9-F1
#
_cell.length_a   1.000
_cell.length_b   1.000
_cell.length_c   1.000
_cell.angle_alpha   90.00
_cell.angle_beta   90.00
_cell.angle_gamma   90.00
#
_symmetry.space_group_name_H-M   'P 1'
#
loop_
_entity.id
_entity.type
_entity.pdbx_description
1 polymer ?
#
loop_
_entity_poly.entity_id
_entity_poly.type
_entity_poly.pdbx_seq_one_letter_code
_entity_poly.pdbx_strand_id
1 'polypeptide(L)'
;MADRFARLNCKLVLWDVNEAGLEEVVKEVRVYGVSCKAYAVDLSSRELIYAAAEKVKAAHGHVDILVNNAGIVTGKKFLDCSDSMIEKTMDVNANAHFWTVKAFLPDMMKRNSGHIVSIASSAGLFGVAGLADYCASKFAAVGFMESMRAELAAMGLTGIHTTVVCPYFINTGMFDGVRSKFMPILDPNETVDRIVDAVLCNQAFLIIPRSLYLTYAMRGFMPVKVGAILADFLGVNESMTGFQGRLGQKKGD
;
A
#
# COMPACT_ATOMS: atom_id res chain seq x y z
N MET A 1 9.44 -0.58 6.95
CA MET A 1 9.74 -1.67 5.99
C MET A 1 11.19 -1.69 5.55
N ALA A 2 11.75 -0.59 5.02
CA ALA A 2 13.16 -0.53 4.58
C ALA A 2 14.15 -1.02 5.65
N ASP A 3 14.03 -0.54 6.89
CA ASP A 3 14.82 -1.02 8.04
C ASP A 3 14.79 -2.55 8.22
N ARG A 4 13.60 -3.18 8.15
CA ARG A 4 13.47 -4.64 8.33
C ARG A 4 14.11 -5.42 7.20
N PHE A 5 13.91 -4.99 5.94
CA PHE A 5 14.61 -5.63 4.81
C PHE A 5 16.12 -5.40 4.86
N ALA A 6 16.59 -4.25 5.37
CA ALA A 6 18.02 -4.01 5.60
C ALA A 6 18.62 -4.99 6.62
N ARG A 7 17.92 -5.24 7.73
CA ARG A 7 18.32 -6.24 8.74
C ARG A 7 18.37 -7.67 8.20
N LEU A 8 17.62 -7.95 7.13
CA LEU A 8 17.65 -9.22 6.39
C LEU A 8 18.73 -9.25 5.29
N ASN A 9 19.65 -8.27 5.28
CA ASN A 9 20.72 -8.11 4.28
C ASN A 9 20.24 -7.90 2.84
N CYS A 10 19.02 -7.38 2.65
CA CYS A 10 18.53 -7.06 1.30
C CYS A 10 19.24 -5.82 0.74
N LYS A 11 19.52 -5.84 -0.57
CA LYS A 11 19.83 -4.62 -1.33
C LYS A 11 18.55 -3.83 -1.56
N LEU A 12 18.58 -2.54 -1.22
CA LEU A 12 17.39 -1.69 -1.23
C LEU A 12 17.44 -0.65 -2.34
N VAL A 13 16.29 -0.48 -2.99
CA VAL A 13 15.98 0.62 -3.89
C VAL A 13 14.73 1.31 -3.37
N LEU A 14 14.83 2.58 -3.00
CA LEU A 14 13.75 3.34 -2.36
C LEU A 14 13.24 4.44 -3.30
N TRP A 15 11.93 4.48 -3.50
CA TRP A 15 11.25 5.53 -4.27
C TRP A 15 10.28 6.28 -3.37
N ASP A 16 10.33 7.60 -3.44
CA ASP A 16 9.38 8.53 -2.81
C ASP A 16 9.45 9.88 -3.55
N VAL A 17 8.46 10.74 -3.39
CA VAL A 17 8.51 12.11 -3.92
C VAL A 17 9.34 13.03 -3.01
N ASN A 18 9.46 12.69 -1.72
CA ASN A 18 10.22 13.43 -0.73
C ASN A 18 11.69 13.00 -0.71
N GLU A 19 12.53 13.75 -1.42
CA GLU A 19 13.98 13.49 -1.49
C GLU A 19 14.67 13.56 -0.12
N ALA A 20 14.34 14.54 0.72
CA ALA A 20 14.94 14.66 2.05
C ALA A 20 14.61 13.45 2.94
N GLY A 21 13.34 13.01 2.93
CA GLY A 21 12.93 11.81 3.67
C GLY A 21 13.62 10.53 3.17
N LEU A 22 13.84 10.42 1.85
CA LEU A 22 14.62 9.32 1.29
C LEU A 22 16.07 9.32 1.79
N GLU A 23 16.72 10.49 1.82
CA GLU A 23 18.11 10.60 2.30
C GLU A 23 18.25 10.21 3.77
N GLU A 24 17.27 10.56 4.61
CA GLU A 24 17.22 10.15 6.01
C GLU A 24 17.14 8.62 6.14
N VAL A 25 16.18 7.98 5.45
CA VAL A 25 16.04 6.51 5.48
C VAL A 25 17.29 5.82 4.94
N VAL A 26 17.92 6.35 3.90
CA VAL A 26 19.20 5.81 3.38
C VAL A 26 20.29 5.87 4.44
N LYS A 27 20.39 6.96 5.21
CA LYS A 27 21.37 7.08 6.31
C LYS A 27 21.06 6.07 7.42
N GLU A 28 19.80 5.92 7.79
CA GLU A 28 19.35 4.98 8.82
C GLU A 28 19.69 3.53 8.47
N VAL A 29 19.41 3.09 7.23
CA VAL A 29 19.64 1.68 6.86
C VAL A 29 21.09 1.36 6.53
N ARG A 30 21.92 2.35 6.21
CA ARG A 30 23.36 2.14 5.93
C ARG A 30 24.12 1.58 7.12
N VAL A 31 23.65 1.80 8.35
CA VAL A 31 24.28 1.25 9.57
C VAL A 31 24.32 -0.28 9.58
N TYR A 32 23.44 -0.93 8.82
CA TYR A 32 23.41 -2.39 8.66
C TYR A 32 24.38 -2.91 7.59
N GLY A 33 25.14 -2.03 6.92
CA GLY A 33 26.13 -2.43 5.90
C GLY A 33 25.53 -2.83 4.55
N VAL A 34 24.23 -2.63 4.34
CA VAL A 34 23.55 -2.97 3.08
C VAL A 34 23.66 -1.87 2.03
N SER A 35 23.64 -2.26 0.76
CA SER A 35 23.51 -1.31 -0.36
C SER A 35 22.08 -0.75 -0.40
N CYS A 36 21.95 0.57 -0.29
CA CYS A 36 20.67 1.27 -0.40
C CYS A 36 20.80 2.48 -1.33
N LYS A 37 19.98 2.51 -2.39
CA LYS A 37 19.90 3.63 -3.33
C LYS A 37 18.49 4.21 -3.33
N ALA A 38 18.39 5.54 -3.39
CA ALA A 38 17.12 6.24 -3.44
C ALA A 38 16.95 6.99 -4.77
N TYR A 39 15.70 7.12 -5.20
CA TYR A 39 15.29 7.89 -6.37
C TYR A 39 14.05 8.71 -6.01
N ALA A 40 14.11 10.02 -6.23
CA ALA A 40 12.91 10.86 -6.14
C ALA A 40 12.01 10.57 -7.34
N VAL A 41 10.80 10.05 -7.12
CA VAL A 41 9.86 9.63 -8.17
C VAL A 41 8.45 10.03 -7.77
N ASP A 42 7.79 10.84 -8.60
CA ASP A 42 6.36 11.09 -8.47
C ASP A 42 5.57 9.95 -9.13
N LEU A 43 4.90 9.17 -8.30
CA LEU A 43 4.14 8.00 -8.73
C LEU A 43 2.78 8.35 -9.35
N SER A 44 2.36 9.62 -9.36
CA SER A 44 1.23 10.01 -10.21
C SER A 44 1.61 10.14 -11.69
N SER A 45 2.91 10.10 -12.04
CA SER A 45 3.36 10.12 -13.43
C SER A 45 3.85 8.74 -13.89
N ARG A 46 3.14 8.18 -14.87
CA ARG A 46 3.52 6.94 -15.55
C ARG A 46 4.91 7.04 -16.21
N GLU A 47 5.19 8.17 -16.84
CA GLU A 47 6.44 8.42 -17.57
C GLU A 47 7.64 8.45 -16.61
N LEU A 48 7.49 9.09 -15.45
CA LEU A 48 8.53 9.11 -14.42
C LEU A 48 8.75 7.73 -13.80
N ILE A 49 7.70 6.94 -13.61
CA ILE A 49 7.81 5.54 -13.13
C ILE A 49 8.66 4.71 -14.09
N TYR A 50 8.36 4.74 -15.39
CA TYR A 50 9.15 3.96 -16.36
C TYR A 50 10.59 4.47 -16.48
N ALA A 51 10.80 5.78 -16.50
CA ALA A 51 12.15 6.35 -16.54
C ALA A 51 12.98 5.95 -15.30
N ALA A 52 12.37 5.93 -14.11
CA ALA A 52 13.02 5.46 -12.90
C ALA A 52 13.28 3.95 -12.93
N ALA A 53 12.33 3.14 -13.42
CA ALA A 53 12.50 1.69 -13.54
C ALA A 53 13.69 1.32 -14.44
N GLU A 54 13.86 2.01 -15.58
CA GLU A 54 14.99 1.76 -16.47
C GLU A 54 16.33 2.13 -15.82
N LYS A 55 16.39 3.23 -15.05
CA LYS A 55 17.57 3.58 -14.24
C LYS A 55 17.89 2.50 -13.20
N VAL A 56 16.87 1.97 -12.53
CA VAL A 56 17.03 0.88 -11.54
C VAL A 56 17.57 -0.37 -12.22
N LYS A 57 17.00 -0.78 -13.36
CA LYS A 57 17.47 -1.95 -14.10
C LYS A 57 18.92 -1.82 -14.55
N ALA A 58 19.29 -0.66 -15.11
CA ALA A 58 20.64 -0.41 -15.57
C ALA A 58 21.67 -0.40 -14.41
N ALA A 59 21.32 0.17 -13.26
CA ALA A 59 22.24 0.33 -12.13
C ALA A 59 22.28 -0.88 -11.19
N HIS A 60 21.21 -1.67 -11.12
CA HIS A 60 21.03 -2.65 -10.06
C HIS A 60 20.68 -4.05 -10.56
N GLY A 61 20.37 -4.21 -11.85
CA GLY A 61 19.91 -5.46 -12.42
C GLY A 61 18.42 -5.65 -12.19
N HIS A 62 18.01 -6.87 -11.87
CA HIS A 62 16.60 -7.18 -11.67
C HIS A 62 16.12 -6.84 -10.26
N VAL A 63 14.80 -6.66 -10.13
CA VAL A 63 14.12 -6.57 -8.84
C VAL A 63 13.56 -7.95 -8.49
N ASP A 64 13.82 -8.41 -7.26
CA ASP A 64 13.28 -9.68 -6.73
C ASP A 64 11.98 -9.46 -5.96
N ILE A 65 11.89 -8.38 -5.19
CA ILE A 65 10.70 -8.03 -4.41
C ILE A 65 10.30 -6.59 -4.78
N LEU A 66 9.10 -6.44 -5.34
CA LEU A 66 8.48 -5.15 -5.61
C LEU A 66 7.44 -4.85 -4.52
N VAL A 67 7.64 -3.78 -3.74
CA VAL A 67 6.67 -3.36 -2.72
C VAL A 67 5.97 -2.07 -3.15
N ASN A 68 4.75 -2.21 -3.64
CA ASN A 68 3.86 -1.09 -3.94
C ASN A 68 3.21 -0.58 -2.65
N ASN A 69 3.89 0.37 -2.00
CA ASN A 69 3.49 0.92 -0.70
C ASN A 69 2.94 2.34 -0.78
N ALA A 70 3.36 3.13 -1.75
CA ALA A 70 3.03 4.54 -1.80
C ALA A 70 1.52 4.76 -1.77
N GLY A 71 1.10 5.82 -1.08
CA GLY A 71 -0.31 6.14 -1.00
C GLY A 71 -0.56 7.55 -0.50
N ILE A 72 -1.66 8.12 -0.97
CA ILE A 72 -2.21 9.38 -0.49
C ILE A 72 -3.66 9.18 -0.05
N VAL A 73 -4.12 10.08 0.82
CA VAL A 73 -5.49 10.14 1.29
C VAL A 73 -5.93 11.59 1.35
N THR A 74 -7.13 11.87 0.87
CA THR A 74 -7.72 13.21 0.88
C THR A 74 -8.46 13.47 2.20
N GLY A 75 -9.20 12.48 2.69
CA GLY A 75 -9.98 12.54 3.94
C GLY A 75 -11.17 13.50 3.86
N LYS A 76 -11.65 13.80 2.65
CA LYS A 76 -12.78 14.71 2.42
C LYS A 76 -14.06 13.94 2.11
N LYS A 77 -15.21 14.55 2.40
CA LYS A 77 -16.49 14.05 1.87
C LYS A 77 -16.45 14.12 0.34
N PHE A 78 -17.16 13.21 -0.31
CA PHE A 78 -17.08 13.04 -1.76
C PHE A 78 -17.33 14.35 -2.54
N LEU A 79 -18.40 15.08 -2.20
CA LEU A 79 -18.74 16.34 -2.87
C LEU A 79 -17.79 17.51 -2.54
N ASP A 80 -17.01 17.39 -1.46
CA ASP A 80 -16.03 18.41 -1.05
C ASP A 80 -14.61 18.09 -1.58
N CYS A 81 -14.44 16.93 -2.21
CA CYS A 81 -13.19 16.51 -2.82
C CYS A 81 -13.15 17.00 -4.27
N SER A 82 -12.10 17.72 -4.65
CA SER A 82 -11.92 18.14 -6.04
C SER A 82 -11.59 16.94 -6.92
N ASP A 83 -12.06 16.98 -8.17
CA ASP A 83 -11.80 15.95 -9.18
C ASP A 83 -10.29 15.65 -9.30
N SER A 84 -9.44 16.69 -9.31
CA SER A 84 -7.99 16.54 -9.36
C SER A 84 -7.38 15.75 -8.19
N MET A 85 -7.96 15.83 -6.99
CA MET A 85 -7.51 15.03 -5.85
C MET A 85 -7.99 13.58 -5.94
N ILE A 86 -9.19 13.36 -6.49
CA ILE A 86 -9.73 12.03 -6.77
C ILE A 86 -8.84 11.33 -7.80
N GLU A 87 -8.54 12.01 -8.92
CA GLU A 87 -7.63 11.54 -9.97
C GLU A 87 -6.26 11.19 -9.40
N LYS A 88 -5.65 12.12 -8.64
CA LYS A 88 -4.34 11.90 -8.03
C LYS A 88 -4.34 10.71 -7.07
N THR A 89 -5.43 10.50 -6.32
CA THR A 89 -5.57 9.36 -5.40
C THR A 89 -5.61 8.04 -6.18
N MET A 90 -6.34 7.99 -7.28
CA MET A 90 -6.35 6.82 -8.17
C MET A 90 -4.98 6.61 -8.83
N ASP A 91 -4.32 7.67 -9.27
CA ASP A 91 -3.03 7.58 -9.94
C ASP A 91 -1.96 6.99 -9.03
N VAL A 92 -1.83 7.50 -7.80
CA VAL A 92 -0.82 7.03 -6.85
C VAL A 92 -1.18 5.67 -6.25
N ASN A 93 -2.41 5.50 -5.76
CA ASN A 93 -2.77 4.33 -4.96
C ASN A 93 -3.15 3.09 -5.80
N ALA A 94 -3.47 3.27 -7.08
CA ALA A 94 -3.90 2.20 -7.96
C ALA A 94 -3.10 2.17 -9.27
N ASN A 95 -3.09 3.24 -10.07
CA ASN A 95 -2.48 3.19 -11.40
C ASN A 95 -0.97 2.94 -11.34
N ALA A 96 -0.27 3.54 -10.37
CA ALA A 96 1.15 3.28 -10.13
C ALA A 96 1.48 1.80 -9.93
N HIS A 97 0.56 1.01 -9.37
CA HIS A 97 0.75 -0.43 -9.20
C HIS A 97 0.80 -1.14 -10.56
N PHE A 98 -0.05 -0.74 -11.52
CA PHE A 98 0.02 -1.27 -12.89
C PHE A 98 1.36 -0.94 -13.53
N TRP A 99 1.83 0.30 -13.40
CA TRP A 99 3.05 0.77 -14.08
C TRP A 99 4.31 0.11 -13.52
N THR A 100 4.43 0.02 -12.20
CA THR A 100 5.55 -0.65 -11.54
C THR A 100 5.57 -2.15 -11.83
N VAL A 101 4.41 -2.82 -11.78
CA VAL A 101 4.32 -4.25 -12.13
C VAL A 101 4.68 -4.46 -13.60
N LYS A 102 4.14 -3.66 -14.54
CA LYS A 102 4.53 -3.74 -15.96
C LYS A 102 6.03 -3.51 -16.17
N ALA A 103 6.66 -2.66 -15.36
CA ALA A 103 8.07 -2.36 -15.47
C ALA A 103 8.96 -3.51 -15.00
N PHE A 104 8.61 -4.20 -13.91
CA PHE A 104 9.49 -5.17 -13.24
C PHE A 104 9.09 -6.64 -13.40
N LEU A 105 7.81 -6.94 -13.63
CA LEU A 105 7.32 -8.31 -13.80
C LEU A 105 7.97 -9.08 -14.96
N PRO A 106 8.24 -8.49 -16.15
CA PRO A 106 8.83 -9.23 -17.26
C PRO A 106 10.14 -9.94 -16.90
N ASP A 107 10.98 -9.34 -16.07
CA ASP A 107 12.23 -9.96 -15.64
C ASP A 107 12.00 -11.05 -14.58
N MET A 108 10.98 -10.91 -13.72
CA MET A 108 10.55 -11.97 -12.81
C MET A 108 10.02 -13.18 -13.58
N MET A 109 9.22 -12.96 -14.64
CA MET A 109 8.68 -14.00 -15.51
C MET A 109 9.78 -14.80 -16.21
N LYS A 110 10.80 -14.13 -16.76
CA LYS A 110 11.96 -14.82 -17.38
C LYS A 110 12.69 -15.75 -16.41
N ARG A 111 12.76 -15.38 -15.13
CA ARG A 111 13.42 -16.17 -14.08
C ARG A 111 12.47 -17.16 -13.40
N ASN A 112 11.16 -17.07 -13.65
CA ASN A 112 10.10 -17.65 -12.82
C ASN A 112 10.39 -17.45 -11.31
N SER A 113 10.78 -16.23 -10.93
CA SER A 113 11.19 -15.90 -9.57
C SER A 113 10.93 -14.43 -9.28
N GLY A 114 10.16 -14.16 -8.22
CA GLY A 114 9.94 -12.81 -7.72
C GLY A 114 8.76 -12.71 -6.75
N HIS A 115 8.55 -11.53 -6.19
CA HIS A 115 7.45 -11.26 -5.27
C HIS A 115 6.88 -9.87 -5.49
N ILE A 116 5.58 -9.77 -5.75
CA ILE A 116 4.86 -8.49 -5.83
C ILE A 116 4.04 -8.30 -4.56
N VAL A 117 4.31 -7.23 -3.83
CA VAL A 117 3.63 -6.88 -2.58
C VAL A 117 2.84 -5.60 -2.82
N SER A 118 1.56 -5.58 -2.43
CA SER A 118 0.69 -4.40 -2.54
C SER A 118 0.17 -4.03 -1.17
N ILE A 119 0.52 -2.83 -0.70
CA ILE A 119 -0.02 -2.27 0.53
C ILE A 119 -1.33 -1.56 0.20
N ALA A 120 -2.42 -2.30 0.39
CA ALA A 120 -3.76 -1.80 0.23
C ALA A 120 -4.22 -1.12 1.54
N SER A 121 -5.32 -1.58 2.12
CA SER A 121 -5.88 -1.16 3.40
C SER A 121 -7.08 -2.04 3.71
N SER A 122 -7.57 -2.06 4.95
CA SER A 122 -8.93 -2.51 5.23
C SER A 122 -9.98 -1.72 4.41
N ALA A 123 -9.67 -0.48 4.01
CA ALA A 123 -10.49 0.32 3.09
C ALA A 123 -10.53 -0.25 1.66
N GLY A 124 -9.67 -1.23 1.33
CA GLY A 124 -9.79 -2.02 0.10
C GLY A 124 -10.76 -3.19 0.21
N LEU A 125 -11.32 -3.42 1.41
CA LEU A 125 -12.26 -4.50 1.71
C LEU A 125 -13.62 -3.98 2.15
N PHE A 126 -13.68 -2.76 2.67
CA PHE A 126 -14.89 -2.13 3.20
C PHE A 126 -14.93 -0.64 2.82
N GLY A 127 -16.12 -0.10 2.60
CA GLY A 127 -16.30 1.35 2.43
C GLY A 127 -16.28 2.09 3.76
N VAL A 128 -15.70 3.28 3.78
CA VAL A 128 -15.65 4.16 4.95
C VAL A 128 -16.09 5.57 4.55
N ALA A 129 -16.97 6.19 5.34
CA ALA A 129 -17.42 7.56 5.10
C ALA A 129 -16.23 8.54 5.11
N GLY A 130 -16.23 9.49 4.16
CA GLY A 130 -15.14 10.47 4.00
C GLY A 130 -13.87 9.93 3.32
N LEU A 131 -13.94 8.72 2.75
CA LEU A 131 -12.82 8.06 2.06
C LEU A 131 -13.26 7.43 0.73
N ALA A 132 -14.20 8.02 0.00
CA ALA A 132 -14.78 7.38 -1.19
C ALA A 132 -13.73 7.07 -2.28
N ASP A 133 -12.92 8.07 -2.63
CA ASP A 133 -11.77 7.99 -3.54
C ASP A 133 -10.70 7.02 -3.04
N TYR A 134 -10.33 7.14 -1.76
CA TYR A 134 -9.34 6.27 -1.13
C TYR A 134 -9.80 4.81 -1.13
N CYS A 135 -11.02 4.53 -0.70
CA CYS A 135 -11.60 3.18 -0.72
C CYS A 135 -11.60 2.65 -2.16
N ALA A 136 -12.13 3.39 -3.13
CA ALA A 136 -12.13 2.97 -4.54
C ALA A 136 -10.72 2.56 -5.01
N SER A 137 -9.70 3.38 -4.71
CA SER A 137 -8.32 3.09 -5.07
C SER A 137 -7.76 1.83 -4.40
N LYS A 138 -8.08 1.61 -3.11
CA LYS A 138 -7.59 0.43 -2.37
C LYS A 138 -8.35 -0.85 -2.75
N PHE A 139 -9.62 -0.75 -3.13
CA PHE A 139 -10.37 -1.85 -3.75
C PHE A 139 -9.75 -2.24 -5.11
N ALA A 140 -9.38 -1.25 -5.93
CA ALA A 140 -8.68 -1.49 -7.19
C ALA A 140 -7.34 -2.20 -6.96
N ALA A 141 -6.56 -1.80 -5.95
CA ALA A 141 -5.30 -2.47 -5.60
C ALA A 141 -5.49 -3.93 -5.17
N VAL A 142 -6.55 -4.24 -4.41
CA VAL A 142 -6.89 -5.63 -4.01
C VAL A 142 -7.29 -6.44 -5.24
N GLY A 143 -8.25 -5.95 -6.03
CA GLY A 143 -8.75 -6.65 -7.21
C GLY A 143 -7.66 -6.88 -8.27
N PHE A 144 -6.78 -5.90 -8.48
CA PHE A 144 -5.63 -6.04 -9.37
C PHE A 144 -4.73 -7.19 -8.95
N MET A 145 -4.37 -7.28 -7.67
CA MET A 145 -3.48 -8.33 -7.18
C MET A 145 -4.13 -9.71 -7.19
N GLU A 146 -5.45 -9.81 -6.97
CA GLU A 146 -6.20 -11.05 -7.16
C GLU A 146 -6.16 -11.52 -8.62
N SER A 147 -6.38 -10.61 -9.58
CA SER A 147 -6.27 -10.91 -11.02
C SER A 147 -4.86 -11.35 -11.40
N MET A 148 -3.83 -10.60 -10.98
CA MET A 148 -2.43 -10.91 -11.26
C MET A 148 -2.05 -12.31 -10.76
N ARG A 149 -2.48 -12.68 -9.56
CA ARG A 149 -2.24 -14.02 -9.01
C ARG A 149 -2.88 -15.11 -9.87
N ALA A 150 -4.11 -14.89 -10.33
CA ALA A 150 -4.81 -15.83 -11.21
C ALA A 150 -4.13 -15.96 -12.58
N GLU A 151 -3.70 -14.84 -13.17
CA GLU A 151 -2.97 -14.83 -14.45
C GLU A 151 -1.63 -15.57 -14.37
N LEU A 152 -0.82 -15.30 -13.34
CA LEU A 152 0.46 -16.00 -13.13
C LEU A 152 0.26 -17.51 -12.95
N ALA A 153 -0.77 -17.91 -12.21
CA ALA A 153 -1.12 -19.32 -12.04
C ALA A 153 -1.57 -19.97 -13.37
N ALA A 154 -2.39 -19.28 -14.16
CA ALA A 154 -2.84 -19.76 -15.47
C ALA A 154 -1.68 -19.91 -16.48
N MET A 155 -0.63 -19.09 -16.34
CA MET A 155 0.61 -19.20 -17.13
C MET A 155 1.58 -20.26 -16.61
N GLY A 156 1.30 -20.93 -15.48
CA GLY A 156 2.19 -21.91 -14.86
C GLY A 156 3.43 -21.31 -14.18
N LEU A 157 3.42 -20.00 -13.89
CA LEU A 157 4.54 -19.30 -13.24
C LEU A 157 4.44 -19.42 -11.72
N THR A 158 4.94 -20.54 -11.19
CA THR A 158 4.82 -20.91 -9.77
C THR A 158 5.82 -20.25 -8.84
N GLY A 159 6.91 -19.68 -9.36
CA GLY A 159 7.95 -19.03 -8.54
C GLY A 159 7.76 -17.52 -8.37
N ILE A 160 6.65 -16.97 -8.86
CA ILE A 160 6.30 -15.56 -8.66
C ILE A 160 5.16 -15.48 -7.65
N HIS A 161 5.45 -14.91 -6.49
CA HIS A 161 4.50 -14.76 -5.41
C HIS A 161 3.84 -13.39 -5.44
N THR A 162 2.63 -13.31 -4.89
CA THR A 162 1.92 -12.04 -4.70
C THR A 162 1.42 -11.95 -3.27
N THR A 163 1.53 -10.80 -2.62
CA THR A 163 1.00 -10.54 -1.28
C THR A 163 0.20 -9.25 -1.27
N VAL A 164 -1.04 -9.31 -0.84
CA VAL A 164 -1.87 -8.13 -0.57
C VAL A 164 -1.96 -7.91 0.92
N VAL A 165 -1.64 -6.70 1.36
CA VAL A 165 -1.70 -6.31 2.77
C VAL A 165 -2.85 -5.31 2.97
N CYS A 166 -3.79 -5.65 3.84
CA CYS A 166 -4.96 -4.85 4.19
C CYS A 166 -4.91 -4.45 5.67
N PRO A 167 -4.06 -3.48 6.06
CA PRO A 167 -4.03 -2.99 7.43
C PRO A 167 -5.20 -2.05 7.73
N TYR A 168 -5.67 -2.09 8.97
CA TYR A 168 -6.51 -1.05 9.59
C TYR A 168 -5.68 0.23 9.83
N PHE A 169 -6.28 1.26 10.43
CA PHE A 169 -5.57 2.51 10.71
C PHE A 169 -4.25 2.27 11.46
N ILE A 170 -3.17 2.86 10.95
CA ILE A 170 -1.81 2.77 11.52
C ILE A 170 -1.38 4.15 11.97
N ASN A 171 -0.72 4.25 13.12
CA ASN A 171 -0.24 5.52 13.66
C ASN A 171 1.06 6.01 12.97
N THR A 172 0.96 6.42 11.70
CA THR A 172 2.10 6.89 10.86
C THR A 172 1.97 8.36 10.41
N GLY A 173 1.06 9.11 11.03
CA GLY A 173 0.71 10.48 10.67
C GLY A 173 -0.22 10.62 9.45
N MET A 174 -0.32 9.62 8.56
CA MET A 174 -1.25 9.66 7.42
C MET A 174 -2.71 9.75 7.86
N PHE A 175 -3.08 9.06 8.94
CA PHE A 175 -4.41 9.04 9.54
C PHE A 175 -4.43 9.74 10.91
N ASP A 176 -3.62 10.78 11.08
CA ASP A 176 -3.62 11.53 12.34
C ASP A 176 -5.00 12.13 12.64
N GLY A 177 -5.38 12.09 13.92
CA GLY A 177 -6.69 12.51 14.42
C GLY A 177 -7.85 11.53 14.16
N VAL A 178 -7.63 10.40 13.46
CA VAL A 178 -8.68 9.38 13.28
C VAL A 178 -9.10 8.79 14.63
N ARG A 179 -10.39 8.49 14.78
CA ARG A 179 -10.95 7.88 15.99
C ARG A 179 -11.41 6.47 15.68
N SER A 180 -11.09 5.52 16.55
CA SER A 180 -11.66 4.18 16.50
C SER A 180 -12.26 3.82 17.86
N LYS A 181 -13.51 3.35 17.84
CA LYS A 181 -14.30 3.14 19.06
C LYS A 181 -14.02 1.80 19.73
N PHE A 182 -13.85 0.74 18.93
CA PHE A 182 -13.74 -0.63 19.43
C PHE A 182 -12.48 -1.37 18.98
N MET A 183 -11.74 -0.83 18.00
CA MET A 183 -10.51 -1.46 17.50
C MET A 183 -9.32 -0.55 17.77
N PRO A 184 -8.19 -1.08 18.30
CA PRO A 184 -7.00 -0.26 18.51
C PRO A 184 -6.40 0.17 17.17
N ILE A 185 -5.87 1.39 17.14
CA ILE A 185 -5.00 1.85 16.06
C ILE A 185 -3.72 1.02 16.12
N LEU A 186 -3.23 0.57 14.96
CA LEU A 186 -2.10 -0.33 14.87
C LEU A 186 -0.78 0.40 15.12
N ASP A 187 0.13 -0.26 15.84
CA ASP A 187 1.52 0.16 15.96
C ASP A 187 2.26 -0.03 14.62
N PRO A 188 3.01 0.99 14.14
CA PRO A 188 3.75 0.89 12.88
C PRO A 188 4.79 -0.23 12.85
N ASN A 189 5.53 -0.46 13.95
CA ASN A 189 6.59 -1.46 13.99
C ASN A 189 6.00 -2.87 13.95
N GLU A 190 5.02 -3.16 14.80
CA GLU A 190 4.33 -4.45 14.79
C GLU A 190 3.66 -4.73 13.44
N THR A 191 3.09 -3.71 12.82
CA THR A 191 2.47 -3.84 11.50
C THR A 191 3.51 -4.19 10.45
N VAL A 192 4.66 -3.51 10.44
CA VAL A 192 5.76 -3.79 9.53
C VAL A 192 6.33 -5.19 9.75
N ASP A 193 6.48 -5.64 11.00
CA ASP A 193 6.98 -6.98 11.31
C ASP A 193 6.06 -8.05 10.69
N ARG A 194 4.74 -7.92 10.87
CA ARG A 194 3.76 -8.83 10.24
C ARG A 194 3.78 -8.79 8.72
N ILE A 195 4.01 -7.62 8.12
CA ILE A 195 4.12 -7.49 6.67
C ILE A 195 5.34 -8.26 6.18
N VAL A 196 6.50 -8.07 6.83
CA VAL A 196 7.73 -8.75 6.45
C VAL A 196 7.61 -10.26 6.64
N ASP A 197 7.00 -10.72 7.74
CA ASP A 197 6.71 -12.15 7.95
C ASP A 197 5.83 -12.71 6.82
N ALA A 198 4.78 -12.00 6.42
CA ALA A 198 3.93 -12.43 5.31
C ALA A 198 4.67 -12.47 3.96
N VAL A 199 5.60 -11.55 3.72
CA VAL A 199 6.48 -11.60 2.54
C VAL A 199 7.37 -12.83 2.61
N LEU A 200 8.04 -13.07 3.74
CA LEU A 200 8.94 -14.22 3.92
C LEU A 200 8.23 -15.57 3.81
N CYS A 201 6.95 -15.63 4.20
CA CYS A 201 6.13 -16.84 4.11
C CYS A 201 5.31 -16.93 2.81
N ASN A 202 5.49 -16.03 1.84
CA ASN A 202 4.70 -15.96 0.61
C ASN A 202 3.17 -15.95 0.87
N GLN A 203 2.74 -15.33 1.98
CA GLN A 203 1.34 -15.26 2.34
C GLN A 203 0.59 -14.37 1.34
N ALA A 204 -0.38 -14.95 0.63
CA ALA A 204 -1.06 -14.25 -0.46
C ALA A 204 -1.92 -13.06 -0.01
N PHE A 205 -2.50 -13.15 1.20
CA PHE A 205 -3.47 -12.18 1.70
C PHE A 205 -3.32 -11.99 3.21
N LEU A 206 -2.94 -10.79 3.63
CA LEU A 206 -2.74 -10.41 5.03
C LEU A 206 -3.71 -9.30 5.43
N ILE A 207 -4.61 -9.56 6.38
CA ILE A 207 -5.49 -8.55 6.99
C ILE A 207 -5.03 -8.29 8.43
N ILE A 208 -4.88 -7.02 8.80
CA ILE A 208 -4.43 -6.60 10.14
C ILE A 208 -5.44 -5.60 10.71
N PRO A 209 -6.00 -5.82 11.92
CA PRO A 209 -5.82 -6.98 12.80
C PRO A 209 -6.57 -8.23 12.29
N ARG A 210 -6.19 -9.41 12.80
CA ARG A 210 -6.76 -10.71 12.36
C ARG A 210 -8.27 -10.84 12.58
N SER A 211 -8.84 -10.09 13.52
CA SER A 211 -10.30 -10.06 13.74
C SER A 211 -11.08 -9.63 12.50
N LEU A 212 -10.49 -8.83 11.61
CA LEU A 212 -11.11 -8.39 10.37
C LEU A 212 -11.31 -9.51 9.34
N TYR A 213 -10.62 -10.66 9.45
CA TYR A 213 -10.90 -11.81 8.58
C TYR A 213 -12.32 -12.32 8.73
N LEU A 214 -12.82 -12.38 9.98
CA LEU A 214 -14.19 -12.82 10.23
C LEU A 214 -15.19 -11.82 9.63
N THR A 215 -14.97 -10.53 9.83
CA THR A 215 -15.82 -9.47 9.24
C THR A 215 -15.81 -9.54 7.71
N TYR A 216 -14.65 -9.76 7.10
CA TYR A 216 -14.52 -9.89 5.65
C TYR A 216 -15.28 -11.11 5.12
N ALA A 217 -15.16 -12.26 5.78
CA ALA A 217 -15.90 -13.47 5.42
C ALA A 217 -17.42 -13.31 5.57
N MET A 218 -17.87 -12.70 6.67
CA MET A 218 -19.31 -12.49 6.93
C MET A 218 -19.96 -11.52 5.93
N ARG A 219 -19.19 -10.57 5.37
CA ARG A 219 -19.69 -9.58 4.40
C ARG A 219 -20.39 -10.22 3.21
N GLY A 220 -19.92 -11.39 2.73
CA GLY A 220 -20.51 -12.08 1.59
C GLY A 220 -21.96 -12.55 1.80
N PHE A 221 -22.36 -12.77 3.05
CA PHE A 221 -23.70 -13.27 3.40
C PHE A 221 -24.59 -12.20 4.03
N MET A 222 -24.01 -11.07 4.45
CA MET A 222 -24.71 -10.04 5.20
C MET A 222 -25.46 -9.08 4.27
N PRO A 223 -26.78 -8.87 4.46
CA PRO A 223 -27.50 -7.83 3.72
C PRO A 223 -26.87 -6.45 3.96
N VAL A 224 -26.80 -5.61 2.92
CA VAL A 224 -26.15 -4.28 2.97
C VAL A 224 -26.68 -3.42 4.13
N LYS A 225 -27.99 -3.47 4.40
CA LYS A 225 -28.61 -2.72 5.51
C LYS A 225 -28.09 -3.16 6.88
N VAL A 226 -27.91 -4.47 7.08
CA VAL A 226 -27.37 -5.02 8.34
C VAL A 226 -25.91 -4.60 8.50
N GLY A 227 -25.13 -4.64 7.41
CA GLY A 227 -23.77 -4.14 7.39
C GLY A 227 -23.67 -2.66 7.74
N ALA A 228 -24.57 -1.82 7.22
CA ALA A 228 -24.62 -0.40 7.53
C ALA A 228 -24.90 -0.14 9.02
N ILE A 229 -25.90 -0.83 9.59
CA ILE A 229 -26.22 -0.73 11.03
C ILE A 229 -25.02 -1.16 11.89
N LEU A 230 -24.34 -2.24 11.51
CA LEU A 230 -23.16 -2.70 12.22
C LEU A 230 -22.00 -1.70 12.12
N ALA A 231 -21.80 -1.08 10.95
CA ALA A 231 -20.78 -0.06 10.74
C ALA A 231 -21.04 1.19 11.59
N ASP A 232 -22.31 1.63 11.69
CA ASP A 232 -22.72 2.72 12.58
C ASP A 232 -22.51 2.35 14.04
N PHE A 233 -22.95 1.17 14.46
CA PHE A 233 -22.76 0.68 15.82
C PHE A 233 -21.28 0.68 16.23
N LEU A 234 -20.41 0.19 15.34
CA LEU A 234 -18.96 0.13 15.53
C LEU A 234 -18.26 1.50 15.39
N GLY A 235 -18.98 2.56 15.03
CA GLY A 235 -18.44 3.92 14.88
C GLY A 235 -17.55 4.10 13.63
N VAL A 236 -17.66 3.22 12.64
CA VAL A 236 -16.84 3.29 11.41
C VAL A 236 -17.11 4.57 10.63
N ASN A 237 -18.39 4.98 10.55
CA ASN A 237 -18.80 6.18 9.81
C ASN A 237 -18.38 7.48 10.50
N GLU A 238 -18.07 7.44 11.80
CA GLU A 238 -17.59 8.59 12.57
C GLU A 238 -16.06 8.66 12.64
N SER A 239 -15.36 7.61 12.20
CA SER A 239 -13.92 7.46 12.39
C SER A 239 -13.09 8.61 11.82
N MET A 240 -13.54 9.18 10.70
CA MET A 240 -12.87 10.26 9.99
C MET A 240 -13.25 11.68 10.47
N THR A 241 -14.18 11.83 11.42
CA THR A 241 -14.65 13.15 11.88
C THR A 241 -13.55 14.01 12.51
N GLY A 242 -12.52 13.39 13.08
CA GLY A 242 -11.36 14.06 13.69
C GLY A 242 -10.11 14.10 12.81
N PHE A 243 -10.20 13.61 11.56
CA PHE A 243 -9.04 13.45 10.68
C PHE A 243 -8.36 14.79 10.40
N GLN A 244 -7.04 14.83 10.60
CA GLN A 244 -6.17 15.97 10.31
C GLN A 244 -5.21 15.65 9.16
N GLY A 245 -4.86 14.37 8.97
CA GLY A 245 -3.84 13.94 8.02
C GLY A 245 -2.43 14.37 8.45
N ARG A 246 -1.45 14.28 7.56
CA ARG A 246 -0.10 14.78 7.86
C ARG A 246 -0.14 16.32 7.95
N LEU A 247 -0.03 16.86 9.17
CA LEU A 247 0.16 18.30 9.42
C LEU A 247 1.48 18.76 8.77
N GLY A 248 1.41 19.25 7.52
CA GLY A 248 2.64 19.57 6.78
C GLY A 248 2.49 19.86 5.29
N GLN A 249 1.41 20.51 4.84
CA GLN A 249 1.49 21.39 3.67
C GLN A 249 0.84 22.71 4.08
N LYS A 250 1.69 23.71 4.38
CA LYS A 250 1.24 25.10 4.35
C LYS A 250 0.46 25.29 3.05
N LYS A 251 -0.75 25.85 3.16
CA LYS A 251 -1.41 26.50 2.04
C LYS A 251 -0.38 27.40 1.36
N GLY A 252 0.11 26.97 0.20
CA GLY A 252 0.89 27.79 -0.71
C GLY A 252 -0.05 28.13 -1.84
N ASP A 253 -0.49 29.38 -1.81
CA ASP A 253 -1.15 30.22 -2.83
C ASP A 253 -1.73 29.56 -4.09
#